data_AF-A0AAW3WL44-F1
#
_entry.id   AF-A0AAW3WL44-F1
#
_cell.length_a   1.000
_cell.length_b   1.000
_cell.length_c   1.000
_cell.angle_alpha   90.00
_cell.angle_beta   90.00
_cell.angle_gamma   90.00
#
_symmetry.space_group_name_H-M   'P 1'
#
loop_
_entity.id
_entity.type
_entity.pdbx_description
1 polymer ?
#
loop_
_entity_poly.entity_id
_entity_poly.type
_entity_poly.pdbx_seq_one_letter_code
_entity_poly.pdbx_strand_id
1 'polypeptide(L)'
;MKPQDEFGGMRLLTDFQTAHSAFGEFVLLHSSFTDTMASICLEKSTDYPDQQVMIRLDVAKELISELQKRVDYIEAGIEDNAIHFAD
;
A
#
# COMPACT_ATOMS: atom_id res chain seq x y z
N MET A 1 -16.24 -4.91 16.98
CA MET A 1 -15.43 -3.70 17.22
C MET A 1 -16.35 -2.48 17.13
N LYS A 2 -16.06 -1.36 17.82
CA LYS A 2 -16.93 -0.17 17.77
C LYS A 2 -16.65 0.62 16.47
N PRO A 3 -17.67 1.16 15.78
CA PRO A 3 -17.55 1.89 14.51
C PRO A 3 -16.93 3.30 14.63
N GLN A 4 -16.10 3.55 15.66
CA GLN A 4 -15.44 4.86 15.86
C GLN A 4 -14.08 4.98 15.16
N ASP A 5 -13.54 3.88 14.62
CA ASP A 5 -12.22 3.87 13.95
C ASP A 5 -12.31 4.02 12.41
N GLU A 6 -13.50 4.14 11.82
CA GLU A 6 -13.68 4.20 10.36
C GLU A 6 -13.24 5.53 9.71
N PHE A 7 -12.92 6.56 10.52
CA PHE A 7 -12.40 7.85 10.04
C PHE A 7 -10.99 8.13 10.56
N GLY A 8 -10.23 7.08 10.86
CA GLY A 8 -8.79 7.18 11.07
C GLY A 8 -8.06 7.44 9.76
N GLY A 9 -6.96 8.17 9.85
CA GLY A 9 -6.00 8.29 8.76
C GLY A 9 -5.48 6.94 8.27
N MET A 10 -5.18 6.84 6.97
CA MET A 10 -4.59 5.65 6.35
C MET A 10 -3.16 5.94 5.92
N ARG A 11 -2.34 4.89 5.85
CA ARG A 11 -1.00 4.97 5.25
C ARG A 11 -1.13 5.19 3.75
N LEU A 12 -0.77 6.37 3.28
CA LEU A 12 -0.59 6.68 1.87
C LEU A 12 0.89 6.47 1.52
N LEU A 13 1.18 5.56 0.60
CA LEU A 13 2.52 5.40 0.03
C LEU A 13 2.84 6.66 -0.79
N THR A 14 3.85 7.44 -0.37
CA THR A 14 4.21 8.71 -1.01
C THR A 14 5.53 8.66 -1.76
N ASP A 15 6.46 7.81 -1.33
CA ASP A 15 7.72 7.58 -2.02
C ASP A 15 8.19 6.13 -1.84
N PHE A 16 8.99 5.64 -2.78
CA PHE A 16 9.64 4.35 -2.66
C PHE A 16 10.94 4.25 -3.46
N GLN A 17 11.86 3.42 -2.97
CA GLN A 17 13.10 3.05 -3.65
C GLN A 17 13.23 1.54 -3.70
N THR A 18 13.88 1.02 -4.74
CA THR A 18 14.11 -0.41 -4.90
C THR A 18 15.57 -0.75 -5.13
N ALA A 19 15.98 -1.89 -4.60
CA ALA A 19 17.23 -2.57 -4.91
C ALA A 19 16.94 -4.05 -5.18
N HIS A 20 17.88 -4.80 -5.75
CA HIS A 20 17.65 -6.22 -6.04
C HIS A 20 18.92 -7.06 -5.88
N SER A 21 18.72 -8.37 -5.72
CA SER A 21 19.76 -9.38 -5.77
C SER A 21 19.34 -10.47 -6.76
N ALA A 22 20.07 -10.60 -7.87
CA ALA A 22 19.83 -11.67 -8.84
C ALA A 22 20.20 -13.05 -8.24
N PHE A 23 21.28 -13.10 -7.45
CA PHE A 23 21.71 -14.33 -6.80
C PHE A 23 20.73 -14.82 -5.73
N GLY A 24 20.15 -13.88 -4.96
CA GLY A 24 19.16 -14.19 -3.93
C GLY A 24 17.72 -14.26 -4.43
N GLU A 25 17.49 -13.92 -5.70
CA GLU A 25 16.16 -13.83 -6.31
C GLU A 25 15.16 -13.02 -5.47
N PHE A 26 15.55 -11.81 -5.06
CA PHE A 26 14.67 -10.90 -4.33
C PHE A 26 14.86 -9.43 -4.69
N VAL A 27 13.83 -8.65 -4.41
CA VAL A 27 13.79 -7.19 -4.46
C VAL A 27 13.71 -6.67 -3.03
N LEU A 28 14.42 -5.60 -2.73
CA LEU A 28 14.26 -4.81 -1.52
C LEU A 28 13.46 -3.56 -1.87
N LEU A 29 12.39 -3.32 -1.14
CA LEU A 29 11.53 -2.14 -1.24
C LEU A 29 11.73 -1.29 0.02
N HIS A 30 12.14 -0.05 -0.16
CA HIS A 30 12.07 0.99 0.87
C HIS A 30 10.87 1.87 0.56
N SER A 31 9.97 2.05 1.51
CA SER A 31 8.70 2.75 1.31
C SER A 31 8.50 3.81 2.39
N SER A 32 8.10 5.00 1.96
CA SER A 32 7.77 6.12 2.82
C SER A 32 6.27 6.41 2.75
N PHE A 33 5.70 6.75 3.90
CA PHE A 33 4.27 6.93 4.04
C PHE A 33 3.94 8.29 4.65
N THR A 34 2.81 8.83 4.23
CA THR A 34 2.15 9.95 4.90
C THR A 34 0.77 9.50 5.35
N ASP A 35 0.26 10.05 6.45
CA ASP A 35 -1.13 9.85 6.84
C ASP A 35 -2.06 10.66 5.93
N THR A 36 -3.10 10.04 5.37
CA THR A 36 -4.13 10.73 4.57
C THR A 36 -4.83 11.89 5.32
N MET A 37 -4.82 11.89 6.66
CA MET A 37 -5.28 13.00 7.49
C MET A 37 -4.28 14.14 7.59
N ALA A 38 -3.01 13.97 7.26
CA ALA A 38 -1.99 15.02 7.38
C ALA A 38 -2.33 16.26 6.53
N SER A 39 -3.03 16.09 5.41
CA SER A 39 -3.47 17.21 4.55
C SER A 39 -4.79 17.87 4.99
N ILE A 40 -5.52 17.26 5.94
CA ILE A 40 -6.87 17.70 6.35
C ILE A 40 -6.87 18.18 7.81
N CYS A 41 -6.26 17.42 8.72
CA CYS A 41 -6.20 17.69 10.14
C CYS A 41 -4.90 17.12 10.75
N LEU A 42 -3.86 17.96 10.81
CA LEU A 42 -2.56 17.59 11.38
C LEU A 42 -2.65 17.05 12.82
N GLU A 43 -3.54 17.59 13.65
CA GLU A 43 -3.73 17.14 15.05
C GLU A 43 -4.24 15.70 15.16
N LYS A 44 -4.84 15.16 14.09
CA LYS A 44 -5.32 13.78 14.02
C LYS A 44 -4.46 12.90 13.11
N SER A 45 -3.38 13.43 12.56
CA SER A 45 -2.45 12.67 11.73
C SER A 45 -1.52 11.82 12.58
N THR A 46 -1.29 10.60 12.12
CA THR A 46 -0.34 9.65 12.69
C THR A 46 0.98 9.76 11.93
N ASP A 47 2.09 9.74 12.65
CA ASP A 47 3.39 9.56 11.99
C ASP A 47 3.60 8.09 11.64
N TYR A 48 3.87 7.82 10.37
CA TYR A 48 4.10 6.46 9.89
C TYR A 48 5.57 6.29 9.51
N PRO A 49 6.31 5.41 10.22
CA PRO A 49 7.71 5.22 9.93
C PRO A 49 7.90 4.57 8.55
N ASP A 50 9.01 4.91 7.91
CA ASP A 50 9.48 4.24 6.71
C ASP A 50 9.57 2.72 6.94
N GLN A 51 9.24 1.96 5.90
CA GLN A 51 9.27 0.50 5.93
C GLN A 51 10.26 -0.04 4.92
N GLN A 52 10.99 -1.09 5.31
CA GLN A 52 11.84 -1.86 4.42
C GLN A 52 11.33 -3.29 4.33
N VAL A 53 11.10 -3.77 3.12
CA VAL A 53 10.54 -5.09 2.84
C VAL A 53 11.42 -5.82 1.84
N MET A 54 11.75 -7.08 2.14
CA MET A 54 12.33 -8.00 1.17
C MET A 54 11.22 -8.83 0.53
N ILE A 55 11.16 -8.81 -0.79
CA ILE A 55 10.14 -9.51 -1.58
C ILE A 55 10.85 -10.48 -2.50
N ARG A 56 10.56 -11.78 -2.37
CA ARG A 56 11.09 -12.79 -3.28
C ARG A 56 10.60 -12.52 -4.71
N LEU A 57 11.38 -12.96 -5.70
CA LEU A 57 11.10 -12.68 -7.11
C LEU A 57 9.75 -13.23 -7.59
N ASP A 58 9.35 -14.41 -7.12
CA ASP A 58 8.04 -15.01 -7.40
C ASP A 58 6.90 -14.12 -6.88
N VAL A 59 6.98 -13.72 -5.61
CA VAL A 59 5.99 -12.87 -4.95
C VAL A 59 5.97 -11.47 -5.55
N ALA A 60 7.14 -10.92 -5.93
CA ALA A 60 7.23 -9.61 -6.57
C ALA A 60 6.51 -9.59 -7.92
N LYS A 61 6.62 -10.67 -8.71
CA LYS A 61 5.90 -10.80 -9.98
C LYS A 61 4.39 -10.88 -9.77
N GLU A 62 3.94 -11.63 -8.78
CA GLU A 62 2.52 -11.72 -8.42
C GLU A 62 1.98 -10.36 -7.94
N LEU A 63 2.72 -9.67 -7.07
CA LEU A 63 2.39 -8.33 -6.60
C LEU A 63 2.25 -7.34 -7.76
N ILE A 64 3.19 -7.33 -8.71
CA ILE A 64 3.12 -6.47 -9.91
C ILE A 64 1.87 -6.80 -10.73
N SER A 65 1.56 -8.08 -10.92
CA SER A 65 0.39 -8.51 -11.68
C SER A 65 -0.91 -8.03 -11.04
N GLU A 66 -1.07 -8.21 -9.73
CA GLU A 66 -2.28 -7.76 -9.03
C GLU A 66 -2.37 -6.23 -8.97
N LEU A 67 -1.26 -5.52 -8.77
CA LEU A 67 -1.25 -4.05 -8.82
C LEU A 67 -1.65 -3.53 -10.20
N GLN A 68 -1.06 -4.08 -11.28
CA GLN A 68 -1.41 -3.69 -12.65
C GLN A 68 -2.89 -3.91 -12.93
N LYS A 69 -3.44 -5.06 -12.51
CA LYS A 69 -4.87 -5.36 -12.66
C LYS A 69 -5.76 -4.32 -11.98
N ARG A 70 -5.39 -3.83 -10.79
CA ARG A 70 -6.15 -2.77 -10.09
C ARG A 70 -6.06 -1.44 -10.81
N VAL A 71 -4.89 -1.09 -11.36
CA VAL A 71 -4.72 0.09 -12.21
C VAL A 71 -5.64 0.00 -13.43
N ASP A 72 -5.62 -1.12 -14.15
CA ASP A 72 -6.46 -1.33 -15.33
C ASP A 72 -7.96 -1.19 -15.01
N TYR A 73 -8.40 -1.68 -13.85
CA TYR A 73 -9.79 -1.53 -13.39
C TYR A 73 -10.14 -0.07 -13.10
N ILE A 74 -9.27 0.67 -12.42
CA ILE A 74 -9.47 2.10 -12.15
C ILE A 74 -9.57 2.88 -13.46
N GLU A 75 -8.67 2.64 -14.41
CA GLU A 75 -8.67 3.31 -15.72
C GLU A 75 -9.91 2.97 -16.56
N ALA A 76 -10.45 1.76 -16.39
CA ALA A 76 -11.70 1.34 -17.02
C ALA A 76 -12.97 1.81 -16.27
N GLY A 77 -12.83 2.48 -15.12
CA GLY A 77 -13.96 2.90 -14.28
C GLY A 77 -14.70 1.74 -13.61
N ILE A 78 -14.00 0.62 -13.37
CA ILE A 78 -14.54 -0.56 -12.69
C ILE A 78 -14.21 -0.46 -11.21
N GLU A 79 -15.24 -0.29 -10.38
CA GLU A 79 -15.12 -0.31 -8.92
C GLU A 79 -14.87 -1.72 -8.38
N ASP A 80 -14.08 -1.81 -7.31
CA ASP A 80 -13.84 -3.07 -6.63
C ASP A 80 -15.04 -3.40 -5.72
N ASN A 81 -15.95 -4.23 -6.23
CA ASN A 81 -17.14 -4.68 -5.48
C ASN A 81 -16.82 -5.77 -4.43
N ALA A 82 -15.55 -6.14 -4.23
CA ALA A 82 -15.16 -7.30 -3.42
C ALA A 82 -14.91 -7.03 -1.93
N ILE A 83 -15.21 -5.83 -1.40
CA ILE A 83 -15.14 -5.60 0.05
C ILE A 83 -16.37 -6.22 0.73
N HIS A 84 -16.39 -7.55 0.80
CA HIS A 84 -17.14 -8.24 1.84
C HIS A 84 -16.32 -8.11 3.12
N PHE A 85 -16.67 -7.14 3.97
CA PHE A 85 -16.34 -7.23 5.38
C PHE A 85 -17.00 -8.52 5.88
N ALA A 86 -16.21 -9.57 6.13
CA ALA A 86 -16.70 -10.70 6.89
C ALA A 86 -16.97 -10.20 8.32
N ASP A 87 -18.20 -10.43 8.80
CA ASP A 87 -18.69 -10.09 10.14
C ASP A 87 -17.84 -10.70 11.27
#